data_AF-A0A382DM23-F1
#
_entry.id   AF-A0A382DM23-F1
#
_cell.length_a   1.000
_cell.length_b   1.000
_cell.length_c   1.000
_cell.angle_alpha   90.00
_cell.angle_beta   90.00
_cell.angle_gamma   90.00
#
_symmetry.space_group_name_H-M   'P 1'
#
loop_
_entity.id
_entity.type
_entity.pdbx_description
1 polymer ?
#
loop_
_entity_poly.entity_id
_entity_poly.type
_entity_poly.pdbx_seq_one_letter_code
_entity_poly.pdbx_strand_id
1 'polypeptide(L)' 'IVLSELKRGHVHEFDLGLLRDRDQEELLHRHAYYTVNEVPKKK' A
#
# COMPACT_ATOMS: atom_id res chain seq x y z
N ILE A 1 6.53 6.80 -2.12
CA ILE A 1 6.81 5.36 -2.32
C ILE A 1 6.89 5.14 -3.82
N VAL A 2 8.05 4.76 -4.36
CA VAL A 2 8.19 4.39 -5.77
C VAL A 2 8.18 2.86 -5.83
N LEU A 3 7.22 2.28 -6.54
CA LEU A 3 7.12 0.83 -6.74
C LEU A 3 7.81 0.52 -8.08
N SER A 4 9.09 0.14 -8.01
CA SER A 4 9.97 0.00 -9.17
C SER A 4 9.82 -1.33 -9.92
N GLU A 5 9.21 -2.36 -9.31
CA GLU A 5 9.11 -3.69 -9.90
C GLU A 5 7.74 -4.31 -9.69
N LEU A 6 7.16 -4.84 -10.77
CA LEU A 6 5.96 -5.66 -10.71
C LEU A 6 6.37 -7.13 -10.57
N LYS A 7 6.21 -7.68 -9.37
CA LYS A 7 6.51 -9.09 -9.08
C LYS A 7 5.22 -9.87 -8.82
N ARG A 8 4.95 -10.88 -9.65
CA ARG A 8 3.75 -11.72 -9.50
C ARG A 8 3.77 -12.47 -8.17
N GLY A 9 2.64 -12.46 -7.47
CA GLY A 9 2.49 -13.08 -6.15
C GLY A 9 3.15 -12.31 -5.00
N HIS A 10 3.68 -11.10 -5.25
CA HIS A 10 4.20 -10.25 -4.21
C HIS A 10 3.08 -9.42 -3.55
N VAL A 11 3.13 -9.31 -2.22
CA VAL A 11 2.23 -8.50 -1.40
C VAL A 11 3.07 -7.47 -0.65
N HIS A 12 2.67 -6.21 -0.71
CA HIS A 12 3.21 -5.14 0.10
C HIS A 12 2.47 -5.09 1.43
N GLU A 13 3.23 -5.22 2.52
CA GLU A 13 2.74 -5.09 3.88
C GLU A 13 3.17 -3.74 4.47
N PHE A 14 2.25 -3.08 5.16
CA PHE A 14 2.51 -1.83 5.86
C PHE A 14 1.99 -1.93 7.30
N ASP A 15 2.87 -1.67 8.27
CA ASP A 15 2.47 -1.37 9.65
C ASP A 15 2.27 0.14 9.79
N LEU A 16 1.01 0.53 9.97
CA LEU A 16 0.56 1.91 10.11
C LEU A 16 0.37 2.31 11.57
N GLY A 17 0.78 1.48 12.54
CA GLY A 17 0.54 1.74 13.97
C GLY A 17 1.13 3.05 14.50
N LEU A 18 2.14 3.61 13.83
CA LEU A 18 2.76 4.90 14.16
C LEU A 18 2.15 6.09 13.40
N LEU A 19 1.32 5.84 12.39
CA LEU A 19 0.63 6.89 11.65
C LEU A 19 -0.61 7.34 12.42
N ARG A 20 -0.93 8.61 12.27
CA ARG A 20 -2.14 9.23 12.80
C ARG A 20 -2.87 9.91 11.66
N ASP A 21 -4.18 10.02 11.81
CA ASP A 21 -4.96 10.82 10.88
C ASP A 21 -4.66 12.32 11.07
N ARG A 22 -5.36 13.16 10.30
CA ARG A 22 -5.18 14.61 10.38
C ARG A 22 -5.50 15.18 11.77
N ASP A 23 -6.46 14.56 12.46
CA ASP A 23 -6.99 15.01 13.73
C ASP A 23 -6.25 14.33 14.92
N GLN A 24 -5.12 13.65 14.62
CA GLN A 24 -4.24 12.93 15.55
C GLN A 24 -4.81 11.62 16.12
N GLU A 25 -5.91 11.11 15.56
CA GLU A 25 -6.52 9.86 15.99
C GLU A 25 -5.81 8.65 15.36
N GLU A 26 -6.00 7.49 16.00
CA GLU A 26 -5.52 6.23 15.45
C GLU A 26 -6.23 5.89 14.14
N LEU A 27 -5.48 5.38 13.17
CA LEU A 27 -6.06 4.89 11.94
C LEU A 27 -6.89 3.63 12.21
N LEU A 28 -8.04 3.51 11.53
CA LEU A 28 -8.92 2.34 11.64
C LEU A 28 -8.20 1.02 11.35
N HIS A 29 -7.23 1.04 10.43
CA HIS A 29 -6.44 -0.14 10.06
C HIS A 29 -4.98 0.06 10.43
N ARG A 30 -4.46 -0.86 11.24
CA ARG A 30 -3.04 -0.93 11.57
C ARG A 30 -2.23 -1.66 10.50
N HIS A 31 -2.71 -2.80 10.03
CA HIS A 31 -2.03 -3.60 9.01
C HIS A 31 -2.75 -3.43 7.68
N ALA A 32 -1.99 -3.08 6.64
CA ALA A 32 -2.52 -2.93 5.29
C ALA A 32 -1.70 -3.77 4.31
N TYR A 33 -2.40 -4.53 3.45
CA TYR A 33 -1.81 -5.46 2.51
C TYR A 33 -2.31 -5.15 1.10
N TYR A 34 -1.39 -4.90 0.18
CA TYR A 34 -1.72 -4.51 -1.19
C TYR A 34 -0.88 -5.26 -2.23
N THR A 35 -1.51 -5.58 -3.35
CA THR A 35 -0.85 -6.06 -4.56
C THR A 35 -0.87 -4.97 -5.63
N VAL A 36 0.06 -5.05 -6.57
CA VAL A 36 0.09 -4.18 -7.75
C VAL A 36 -0.44 -4.92 -8.97
N ASN A 37 -1.13 -4.18 -9.84
CA ASN A 37 -1.65 -4.69 -11.12
C ASN A 37 -0.98 -3.95 -12.27
N GLU A 38 -0.84 -4.62 -13.42
CA GLU A 38 -0.36 -3.99 -14.65
C GLU A 38 -1.42 -3.02 -15.17
N VAL A 39 -1.00 -1.79 -15.48
CA VAL A 39 -1.83 -0.84 -16.22
C VAL A 39 -1.59 -1.07 -17.72
N PRO A 40 -2.62 -1.42 -18.50
CA PRO A 40 -2.44 -1.67 -19.92
C PRO A 40 -2.00 -0.39 -20.63
N LYS A 41 -0.96 -0.48 -21.48
CA LYS A 41 -0.64 0.60 -22.42
C LYS A 41 -1.67 0.60 -23.54
N LYS A 42 -2.18 1.78 -23.90
CA LYS A 42 -3.07 1.94 -25.06
C LYS A 42 -2.45 1.25 -26.28
N LYS A 43 -3.25 0.46 -26.98
CA LYS A 43 -2.92 -0.05 -28.31
C LYS A 43 -2.93 1.09 -29.33
#